data_AF-A0A936H2F9-F1
#
_entry.id   AF-A0A936H2F9-F1
#
_cell.length_a   1.000
_cell.length_b   1.000
_cell.length_c   1.000
_cell.angle_alpha   90.00
_cell.angle_beta   90.00
_cell.angle_gamma   90.00
#
_symmetry.space_group_name_H-M   'P 1'
#
loop_
_entity.id
_entity.type
_entity.pdbx_description
1 polymer ?
#
loop_
_entity_poly.entity_id
_entity_poly.type
_entity_poly.pdbx_seq_one_letter_code
_entity_poly.pdbx_strand_id
1 'polypeptide(L)'
;MRTILLSAFFFALALHVGLQAQQPIDSLRKATLNARQDTHLVWTYRQLFRELYALEGKENEALGVAQKGLSLCRKLNFETGTDLFLFYNATVLDVLGRSQEAIPFFEEGLVLSQKRKDSLAMADYRINLGVTWYQLGVYDKSLENYSLPTISTRHSTTGKNSPKC
;
A
#
# COMPACT_ATOMS: atom_id res chain seq x y z
N MET A 1 -30.22 -33.68 -8.66
CA MET A 1 -29.13 -33.61 -9.67
C MET A 1 -28.81 -32.19 -10.15
N ARG A 2 -29.81 -31.35 -10.50
CA ARG A 2 -29.57 -29.97 -11.00
C ARG A 2 -28.82 -29.05 -10.03
N THR A 3 -29.11 -29.10 -8.74
CA THR A 3 -28.44 -28.28 -7.70
C THR A 3 -26.98 -28.67 -7.47
N ILE A 4 -26.66 -29.96 -7.56
CA ILE A 4 -25.29 -30.49 -7.41
C ILE A 4 -24.40 -30.02 -8.57
N LEU A 5 -24.92 -30.03 -9.80
CA LEU A 5 -24.21 -29.55 -10.99
C LEU A 5 -23.91 -28.03 -10.93
N LEU A 6 -24.87 -27.23 -10.45
CA LEU A 6 -24.66 -25.80 -10.23
C LEU A 6 -23.60 -25.54 -9.15
N SER A 7 -23.65 -26.25 -8.02
CA SER A 7 -22.64 -26.10 -6.97
C SER A 7 -21.24 -26.52 -7.41
N ALA A 8 -21.11 -27.59 -8.20
CA ALA A 8 -19.84 -28.05 -8.75
C ALA A 8 -19.26 -27.06 -9.77
N PHE A 9 -20.12 -26.40 -10.56
CA PHE A 9 -19.72 -25.35 -11.50
C PHE A 9 -19.22 -24.10 -10.77
N PHE A 10 -19.92 -23.64 -9.73
CA PHE A 10 -19.45 -22.52 -8.90
C PHE A 10 -18.12 -22.83 -8.21
N PHE A 11 -17.95 -24.06 -7.71
CA PHE A 11 -16.69 -24.48 -7.11
C PHE A 11 -15.55 -24.53 -8.12
N ALA A 12 -15.79 -25.06 -9.32
CA ALA A 12 -14.80 -25.09 -10.40
C ALA A 12 -14.42 -23.68 -10.89
N LEU A 13 -15.39 -22.76 -10.97
CA LEU A 13 -15.15 -21.37 -11.32
C LEU A 13 -14.30 -20.66 -10.26
N ALA A 14 -14.61 -20.84 -8.98
CA ALA A 14 -13.83 -20.29 -7.87
C ALA A 14 -12.38 -20.85 -7.86
N LEU A 15 -12.22 -22.15 -8.13
CA LEU A 15 -10.91 -22.78 -8.22
C LEU A 15 -10.08 -22.23 -9.39
N HIS A 16 -10.72 -22.02 -10.55
CA HIS A 16 -10.07 -21.51 -11.75
C HIS A 16 -9.62 -20.05 -11.59
N VAL A 17 -10.48 -19.20 -11.02
CA VAL A 17 -10.15 -17.80 -10.68
C VAL A 17 -8.99 -17.74 -9.67
N GLY A 18 -9.01 -18.60 -8.64
CA GLY A 18 -7.92 -18.71 -7.68
C GLY A 18 -6.58 -19.11 -8.30
N LEU A 19 -6.59 -20.07 -9.25
CA LEU A 19 -5.37 -20.46 -9.97
C LEU A 19 -4.80 -19.32 -10.81
N GLN A 20 -5.66 -18.56 -11.49
CA GLN A 20 -5.23 -17.46 -12.36
C GLN A 20 -4.59 -16.30 -11.57
N ALA A 21 -5.09 -16.01 -10.37
CA ALA A 21 -4.50 -15.00 -9.47
C ALA A 21 -3.13 -15.43 -8.90
N GLN A 22 -2.88 -16.74 -8.78
CA GLN A 22 -1.64 -17.26 -8.20
C GLN A 22 -0.45 -17.28 -9.18
N GLN A 23 -0.71 -17.47 -10.48
CA GLN A 23 0.32 -17.47 -11.55
C GLN A 23 1.24 -16.22 -11.57
N PRO A 24 0.73 -14.98 -11.47
CA PRO A 24 1.59 -13.79 -11.43
C PRO A 24 2.40 -13.70 -10.12
N ILE A 25 1.82 -14.11 -8.99
CA ILE A 25 2.49 -14.09 -7.68
C ILE A 25 3.68 -15.06 -7.66
N ASP A 26 3.50 -16.29 -8.14
CA ASP A 26 4.56 -17.29 -8.14
C ASP A 26 5.71 -16.92 -9.06
N SER A 27 5.39 -16.31 -10.21
CA SER A 27 6.38 -15.77 -11.15
C SER A 27 7.18 -14.61 -10.52
N LEU A 28 6.50 -13.68 -9.84
CA LEU A 28 7.15 -12.58 -9.12
C LEU A 28 8.00 -13.09 -7.96
N ARG A 29 7.54 -14.08 -7.18
CA ARG A 29 8.35 -14.73 -6.14
C ARG A 29 9.62 -15.30 -6.70
N LYS A 30 9.54 -16.07 -7.78
CA LYS A 30 10.71 -16.63 -8.44
C LYS A 30 11.66 -15.54 -8.93
N ALA A 31 11.13 -14.44 -9.47
CA ALA A 31 11.93 -13.30 -9.91
C ALA A 31 12.65 -12.58 -8.75
N THR A 32 12.18 -12.69 -7.51
CA THR A 32 12.90 -12.18 -6.33
C THR A 32 13.99 -13.12 -5.81
N LEU A 33 13.95 -14.40 -6.18
CA LEU A 33 14.96 -15.37 -5.75
C LEU A 33 16.28 -15.12 -6.48
N ASN A 34 17.35 -14.92 -5.71
CA ASN A 34 18.71 -14.66 -6.21
C ASN A 34 18.84 -13.43 -7.14
N ALA A 35 17.85 -12.54 -7.12
CA ALA A 35 17.92 -11.29 -7.88
C ALA A 35 19.05 -10.41 -7.35
N ARG A 36 19.64 -9.64 -8.28
CA ARG A 36 20.60 -8.60 -7.92
C ARG A 36 19.91 -7.59 -6.99
N GLN A 37 20.62 -7.18 -5.94
CA GLN A 37 20.14 -6.15 -5.03
C GLN A 37 20.30 -4.78 -5.67
N ASP A 38 19.35 -4.40 -6.50
CA ASP A 38 19.28 -3.14 -7.22
C ASP A 38 17.85 -2.58 -7.25
N THR A 39 17.67 -1.48 -7.97
CA THR A 39 16.36 -0.82 -8.09
C THR A 39 15.34 -1.64 -8.89
N HIS A 40 15.76 -2.57 -9.75
CA HIS A 40 14.81 -3.47 -10.44
C HIS A 40 14.17 -4.44 -9.44
N LEU A 41 14.95 -4.97 -8.48
CA LEU A 41 14.40 -5.80 -7.42
C LEU A 41 13.43 -5.01 -6.52
N VAL A 42 13.72 -3.74 -6.24
CA VAL A 42 12.78 -2.83 -5.54
C VAL A 42 11.42 -2.77 -6.25
N TRP A 43 11.42 -2.54 -7.57
CA TRP A 43 10.18 -2.49 -8.34
C TRP A 43 9.49 -3.84 -8.44
N THR A 44 10.25 -4.94 -8.44
CA THR A 44 9.69 -6.30 -8.39
C THR A 44 8.97 -6.54 -7.06
N TYR A 45 9.56 -6.11 -5.93
CA TYR A 45 8.88 -6.14 -4.63
C TYR A 45 7.63 -5.27 -4.62
N ARG A 46 7.65 -4.11 -5.28
CA ARG A 46 6.44 -3.27 -5.41
C ARG A 46 5.32 -4.01 -6.12
N GLN A 47 5.61 -4.70 -7.22
CA GLN A 47 4.57 -5.46 -7.93
C GLN A 47 4.08 -6.64 -7.08
N LEU A 48 4.99 -7.41 -6.48
CA LEU A 48 4.61 -8.52 -5.62
C LEU A 48 3.76 -8.07 -4.42
N PHE A 49 4.10 -6.94 -3.80
CA PHE A 49 3.30 -6.34 -2.75
C PHE A 49 1.88 -6.04 -3.23
N ARG A 50 1.72 -5.41 -4.41
CA ARG A 50 0.40 -5.04 -4.95
C ARG A 50 -0.49 -6.27 -5.19
N GLU A 51 0.07 -7.33 -5.75
CA GLU A 51 -0.67 -8.58 -5.96
C GLU A 51 -1.08 -9.22 -4.63
N LEU A 52 -0.19 -9.27 -3.65
CA LEU A 52 -0.49 -9.84 -2.33
C LEU A 52 -1.51 -9.00 -1.56
N TYR A 53 -1.37 -7.67 -1.59
CA TYR A 53 -2.26 -6.75 -0.88
C TYR A 53 -3.68 -6.73 -1.46
N ALA A 54 -3.85 -7.11 -2.74
CA ALA A 54 -5.16 -7.23 -3.37
C ALA A 54 -5.92 -8.52 -3.01
N LEU A 55 -5.28 -9.47 -2.31
CA LEU A 55 -5.87 -10.76 -1.95
C LEU A 55 -6.18 -10.83 -0.46
N GLU A 56 -7.38 -11.28 -0.12
CA GLU A 56 -7.77 -11.53 1.26
C GLU A 56 -6.89 -12.63 1.89
N GLY A 57 -6.45 -12.40 3.14
CA GLY A 57 -5.67 -13.36 3.91
C GLY A 57 -4.18 -13.40 3.54
N LYS A 58 -3.72 -12.48 2.68
CA LYS A 58 -2.32 -12.37 2.23
C LYS A 58 -1.57 -11.19 2.84
N GLU A 59 -2.16 -10.50 3.81
CA GLU A 59 -1.65 -9.28 4.42
C GLU A 59 -0.32 -9.51 5.15
N ASN A 60 -0.16 -10.65 5.83
CA ASN A 60 1.12 -11.02 6.46
C ASN A 60 2.24 -11.23 5.44
N GLU A 61 1.92 -11.82 4.28
CA GLU A 61 2.88 -12.01 3.20
C GLU A 61 3.24 -10.66 2.55
N ALA A 62 2.25 -9.80 2.31
CA ALA A 62 2.43 -8.44 1.84
C ALA A 62 3.32 -7.63 2.79
N LEU A 63 3.13 -7.72 4.10
CA LEU A 63 3.99 -7.10 5.11
C LEU A 63 5.44 -7.58 4.97
N GLY A 64 5.67 -8.89 4.86
CA GLY A 64 7.02 -9.43 4.67
C GLY A 64 7.70 -8.90 3.40
N VAL A 65 6.96 -8.72 2.30
CA VAL A 65 7.48 -8.11 1.07
C VAL A 65 7.74 -6.62 1.25
N ALA A 66 6.87 -5.89 1.93
CA ALA A 66 7.05 -4.47 2.21
C ALA A 66 8.31 -4.21 3.06
N GLN A 67 8.56 -5.04 4.07
CA GLN A 67 9.77 -4.95 4.90
C GLN A 67 11.06 -5.23 4.10
N LYS A 68 11.05 -6.24 3.24
CA LYS A 68 12.17 -6.54 2.33
C LYS A 68 12.44 -5.38 1.38
N GLY A 69 11.39 -4.79 0.80
CA GLY A 69 11.48 -3.61 -0.05
C GLY A 69 12.11 -2.42 0.68
N LEU A 70 11.61 -2.09 1.88
CA LEU A 70 12.15 -1.01 2.70
C LEU A 70 13.63 -1.21 3.03
N SER A 71 14.00 -2.42 3.47
CA SER A 71 15.40 -2.76 3.79
C SER A 71 16.32 -2.59 2.57
N LEU A 72 15.87 -3.02 1.39
CA LEU A 72 16.65 -2.86 0.16
C LEU A 72 16.77 -1.39 -0.24
N CYS A 73 15.69 -0.62 -0.19
CA CYS A 73 15.71 0.81 -0.51
C CYS A 73 16.68 1.58 0.39
N ARG A 74 16.69 1.29 1.70
CA ARG A 74 17.65 1.88 2.65
C ARG A 74 19.09 1.51 2.30
N LYS A 75 19.35 0.23 1.97
CA LYS A 75 20.70 -0.22 1.56
C LYS A 75 21.18 0.49 0.29
N LEU A 76 20.27 0.77 -0.65
CA LEU A 76 20.57 1.44 -1.91
C LEU A 76 20.53 2.97 -1.82
N ASN A 77 20.19 3.55 -0.66
CA ASN A 77 19.87 4.97 -0.51
C ASN A 77 18.82 5.47 -1.52
N PHE A 78 17.83 4.62 -1.83
CA PHE A 78 16.81 4.92 -2.82
C PHE A 78 15.58 5.56 -2.16
N GLU A 79 15.57 6.89 -2.09
CA GLU A 79 14.57 7.65 -1.32
C GLU A 79 13.12 7.45 -1.80
N THR A 80 12.88 7.47 -3.12
CA THR A 80 11.54 7.27 -3.68
C THR A 80 10.99 5.89 -3.31
N GLY A 81 11.83 4.85 -3.35
CA GLY A 81 11.43 3.52 -2.90
C GLY A 81 11.24 3.45 -1.38
N THR A 82 12.07 4.14 -0.61
CA THR A 82 11.97 4.20 0.86
C THR A 82 10.61 4.74 1.27
N ASP A 83 10.21 5.89 0.72
CA ASP A 83 8.91 6.51 0.98
C ASP A 83 7.75 5.57 0.65
N LEU A 84 7.77 4.95 -0.53
CA LEU A 84 6.76 3.99 -0.95
C LEU A 84 6.63 2.82 0.04
N PHE A 85 7.75 2.24 0.45
CA PHE A 85 7.73 1.08 1.32
C PHE A 85 7.43 1.44 2.78
N LEU A 86 7.71 2.66 3.25
CA LEU A 86 7.19 3.14 4.54
C LEU A 86 5.67 3.14 4.54
N PHE A 87 5.06 3.74 3.50
CA PHE A 87 3.62 3.77 3.35
C PHE A 87 2.99 2.37 3.29
N TYR A 88 3.59 1.44 2.54
CA TYR A 88 3.12 0.06 2.42
C TYR A 88 3.19 -0.72 3.74
N ASN A 89 4.28 -0.59 4.50
CA ASN A 89 4.42 -1.23 5.81
C ASN A 89 3.35 -0.72 6.78
N ALA A 90 3.17 0.60 6.85
CA ALA A 90 2.21 1.22 7.75
C ALA A 90 0.77 0.79 7.41
N THR A 91 0.39 0.88 6.13
CA THR A 91 -0.96 0.54 5.66
C THR A 91 -1.30 -0.91 5.94
N VAL A 92 -0.40 -1.85 5.67
CA VAL A 92 -0.70 -3.28 5.88
C VAL A 92 -0.74 -3.64 7.37
N LEU A 93 0.03 -2.93 8.22
CA LEU A 93 -0.06 -3.08 9.67
C LEU A 93 -1.42 -2.61 10.20
N ASP A 94 -1.94 -1.48 9.70
CA ASP A 94 -3.29 -1.01 10.05
C ASP A 94 -4.37 -2.02 9.65
N VAL A 95 -4.28 -2.59 8.44
CA VAL A 95 -5.22 -3.64 7.98
C VAL A 95 -5.15 -4.89 8.87
N LEU A 96 -3.96 -5.24 9.36
CA LEU A 96 -3.75 -6.34 10.31
C LEU A 96 -4.22 -6.02 11.74
N GLY A 97 -4.74 -4.82 12.01
CA GLY A 97 -5.12 -4.34 13.35
C GLY A 97 -3.92 -4.03 14.25
N ARG A 98 -2.72 -3.95 13.66
CA ARG A 98 -1.45 -3.64 14.35
C ARG A 98 -1.13 -2.16 14.25
N SER A 99 -2.14 -1.31 14.45
CA SER A 99 -2.07 0.14 14.26
C SER A 99 -0.97 0.82 15.09
N GLN A 100 -0.68 0.29 16.29
CA GLN A 100 0.40 0.81 17.13
C GLN A 100 1.78 0.66 16.46
N GLU A 101 1.98 -0.38 15.66
CA GLU A 101 3.22 -0.63 14.92
C GLU A 101 3.27 0.15 13.60
N ALA A 102 2.13 0.58 13.06
CA ALA A 102 2.04 1.37 11.82
C ALA A 102 2.53 2.82 12.01
N ILE A 103 2.23 3.43 13.17
CA ILE A 103 2.58 4.81 13.50
C ILE A 103 4.02 5.20 13.16
N PRO A 104 5.08 4.51 13.62
CA PRO A 104 6.45 4.93 13.36
C PRO A 104 6.79 4.97 11.86
N PHE A 105 6.18 4.12 11.04
CA PHE A 105 6.39 4.14 9.59
C PHE A 105 5.74 5.36 8.93
N PHE A 106 4.51 5.72 9.34
CA PHE A 106 3.87 6.94 8.85
C PHE A 106 4.58 8.21 9.34
N GLU A 107 5.06 8.24 10.59
CA GLU A 107 5.83 9.37 11.13
C GLU A 107 7.15 9.56 10.37
N GLU A 108 7.88 8.47 10.10
CA GLU A 108 9.11 8.53 9.30
C GLU A 108 8.84 9.07 7.89
N GLY A 109 7.78 8.60 7.23
CA GLY A 109 7.36 9.09 5.92
C GLY A 109 6.95 10.56 5.93
N LEU A 110 6.27 11.01 7.00
CA LEU A 110 5.93 12.42 7.19
C LEU A 110 7.20 13.29 7.32
N VAL A 111 8.22 12.82 8.05
CA VAL A 111 9.50 13.52 8.17
C VAL A 111 10.21 13.60 6.81
N LEU A 112 10.21 12.52 6.02
CA LEU A 112 10.81 12.52 4.68
C LEU A 112 10.09 13.50 3.73
N SER A 113 8.76 13.46 3.71
CA SER A 113 7.97 14.36 2.87
C SER A 113 8.14 15.83 3.25
N GLN A 114 8.27 16.15 4.55
CA GLN A 114 8.64 17.49 5.02
C GLN A 114 10.01 17.95 4.52
N LYS A 115 11.04 17.10 4.62
CA LYS A 115 12.39 17.40 4.12
C LYS A 115 12.38 17.71 2.62
N ARG A 116 11.55 16.99 1.85
CA ARG A 116 11.37 17.20 0.41
C ARG A 116 10.42 18.34 0.05
N LYS A 117 9.73 18.94 1.03
CA LYS A 117 8.64 19.91 0.84
C LYS A 117 7.50 19.37 -0.04
N ASP A 118 7.28 18.06 0.01
CA ASP A 118 6.24 17.37 -0.75
C ASP A 118 4.91 17.46 -0.01
N SER A 119 4.14 18.50 -0.32
CA SER A 119 2.88 18.79 0.37
C SER A 119 1.81 17.72 0.16
N LEU A 120 1.86 16.98 -0.96
CA LEU A 120 0.92 15.91 -1.25
C LEU A 120 1.22 14.69 -0.37
N ALA A 121 2.47 14.24 -0.35
CA ALA A 121 2.88 13.13 0.51
C ALA A 121 2.67 13.47 2.00
N MET A 122 2.95 14.71 2.42
CA MET A 122 2.66 15.17 3.78
C MET A 122 1.19 15.04 4.15
N ALA A 123 0.27 15.36 3.21
CA ALA A 123 -1.16 15.23 3.44
C ALA A 123 -1.57 13.75 3.56
N ASP A 124 -1.05 12.89 2.68
CA ASP A 124 -1.33 11.45 2.72
C ASP A 124 -0.89 10.83 4.06
N TYR A 125 0.33 11.12 4.52
CA TYR A 125 0.82 10.61 5.81
C TYR A 125 -0.01 11.10 7.00
N ARG A 126 -0.41 12.38 7.01
CA ARG A 126 -1.25 12.94 8.08
C ARG A 126 -2.64 12.32 8.11
N ILE A 127 -3.28 12.16 6.95
CA ILE A 127 -4.61 11.54 6.86
C ILE A 127 -4.55 10.12 7.41
N ASN A 128 -3.53 9.35 7.01
CA ASN A 128 -3.39 7.97 7.48
C ASN A 128 -3.06 7.91 8.98
N LEU A 129 -2.15 8.73 9.50
CA LEU A 129 -1.93 8.86 10.95
C LEU A 129 -3.22 9.19 11.70
N GLY A 130 -4.04 10.10 11.17
CA GLY A 130 -5.34 10.43 11.75
C GLY A 130 -6.28 9.22 11.83
N VAL A 131 -6.32 8.41 10.78
CA VAL A 131 -7.09 7.14 10.74
C VAL A 131 -6.51 6.12 11.73
N THR A 132 -5.19 5.93 11.76
CA THR A 132 -4.49 5.03 12.68
C THR A 132 -4.79 5.39 14.14
N TRP A 133 -4.71 6.67 14.51
CA TRP A 133 -5.03 7.13 15.86
C TRP A 133 -6.51 6.97 16.19
N TYR A 134 -7.41 7.17 15.21
CA TYR A 134 -8.83 6.90 15.38
C TYR A 134 -9.11 5.41 15.67
N GLN A 135 -8.46 4.50 14.94
CA GLN A 135 -8.56 3.05 15.15
C GLN A 135 -8.07 2.64 16.55
N LEU A 136 -7.08 3.34 17.09
CA LEU A 136 -6.57 3.15 18.46
C LEU A 136 -7.44 3.82 19.54
N GLY A 137 -8.49 4.56 19.18
CA GLY A 137 -9.36 5.28 20.11
C GLY A 137 -8.74 6.56 20.69
N VAL A 138 -7.62 7.04 20.14
CA VAL A 138 -6.92 8.25 20.59
C VAL A 138 -7.39 9.45 19.75
N TYR A 139 -8.62 9.88 20.01
CA TYR A 139 -9.32 10.85 19.16
C TYR A 139 -8.65 12.23 19.11
N ASP A 140 -8.03 12.69 20.19
CA ASP A 140 -7.33 14.00 20.21
C ASP A 140 -6.20 14.04 19.17
N LYS A 141 -5.39 12.99 19.09
CA LYS A 141 -4.32 12.86 18.09
C LYS A 141 -4.86 12.69 16.68
N SER A 142 -6.00 12.01 16.54
CA SER A 142 -6.68 11.89 15.25
C SER A 142 -7.11 13.27 14.73
N LEU A 143 -7.79 14.05 15.57
CA LEU A 143 -8.22 15.41 15.25
C LEU A 143 -7.05 16.34 14.95
N GLU A 144 -5.96 16.26 15.71
CA GLU A 144 -4.74 17.03 15.43
C GLU A 144 -4.23 16.77 14.01
N ASN A 145 -4.14 15.49 13.61
CA ASN A 145 -3.67 15.09 12.29
C ASN A 145 -4.62 15.54 11.16
N TYR A 146 -5.93 15.59 11.39
CA TYR A 146 -6.90 16.11 10.43
C TYR A 146 -6.98 17.65 10.38
N SER A 147 -6.59 18.33 11.46
CA SER A 147 -6.74 19.79 11.59
C SER A 147 -5.52 20.58 11.11
N LEU A 148 -4.35 19.94 11.01
CA LEU A 148 -3.18 20.56 10.40
C LEU A 148 -3.45 20.85 8.92
N PRO A 149 -2.94 21.95 8.33
CA PRO A 149 -3.18 22.27 6.94
C PRO A 149 -2.62 21.18 6.02
N THR A 150 -3.49 20.24 5.63
CA THR A 150 -3.36 19.38 4.46
C THR A 150 -3.93 20.17 3.32
N ILE A 151 -3.14 20.48 2.29
CA ILE A 151 -3.60 21.29 1.17
C ILE A 151 -4.70 20.52 0.42
N SER A 152 -5.94 20.73 0.83
CA SER A 152 -7.14 20.33 0.12
C SER A 152 -7.31 21.27 -1.08
N THR A 153 -6.66 20.94 -2.19
CA THR A 153 -7.08 21.39 -3.52
C THR A 153 -7.09 20.22 -4.48
N ARG A 154 -7.98 19.26 -4.23
CA ARG A 154 -8.41 18.28 -5.24
C ARG A 154 -9.72 18.68 -5.94
N HIS A 155 -10.03 19.97 -5.98
CA HIS A 155 -11.11 20.50 -6.81
C HIS A 155 -10.59 21.62 -7.75
N SER A 156 -11.02 21.50 -9.00
CA SER A 156 -10.87 22.38 -10.18
C SER A 156 -9.53 22.42 -10.91
N THR A 157 -9.35 21.56 -11.92
CA THR A 157 -8.89 21.93 -13.28
C THR A 157 -8.97 20.76 -14.27
N THR A 158 -10.16 20.19 -14.49
CA THR A 158 -10.46 19.49 -15.75
C THR A 158 -11.91 19.75 -16.12
N GLY A 159 -12.15 20.56 -17.16
CA GLY A 159 -13.46 20.64 -17.81
C GLY A 159 -14.13 22.02 -17.92
N LYS A 160 -13.39 23.09 -18.23
CA LYS A 160 -13.96 24.21 -19.01
C LYS A 160 -13.28 24.27 -20.37
N ASN A 161 -13.61 23.31 -21.22
CA ASN A 161 -13.49 23.44 -22.67
C ASN A 161 -14.83 23.04 -23.28
N SER A 162 -15.74 24.01 -23.33
CA SER A 162 -16.84 24.01 -24.28
C SER A 162 -16.57 25.18 -25.23
N PRO A 163 -16.39 24.95 -26.55
CA PRO A 163 -16.24 26.04 -27.51
C PRO A 163 -17.54 26.83 -27.53
N LYS A 164 -17.44 28.15 -27.34
CA LYS A 164 -18.56 29.05 -27.62
C LYS A 164 -18.71 29.11 -29.14
N CYS A 165 -19.92 28.90 -29.64
CA CYS A 165 -20.36 29.41 -30.95
C CYS A 165 -20.22 30.93 -30.99
#